data_AF-A0A543CL49-F1
#
_entry.id   AF-A0A543CL49-F1
#
_cell.length_a   1.000
_cell.length_b   1.000
_cell.length_c   1.000
_cell.angle_alpha   90.00
_cell.angle_beta   90.00
_cell.angle_gamma   90.00
#
_symmetry.space_group_name_H-M   'P 1'
#
loop_
_entity.id
_entity.type
_entity.pdbx_description
1 polymer ?
#
loop_
_entity_poly.entity_id
_entity_poly.type
_entity_poly.pdbx_seq_one_letter_code
_entity_poly.pdbx_strand_id
1 'polypeptide(L)' 'MDTDERPAYVPPVETYQCCHCGGGGLDSHGETCEHCEGLGFC' A
#
# COMPACT_ATOMS: atom_id res chain seq x y z
N MET A 1 19.90 -33.19 -6.93
CA MET A 1 19.60 -31.92 -7.62
C MET A 1 18.32 -31.44 -7.01
N ASP A 2 18.41 -30.69 -5.91
CA ASP A 2 17.25 -30.17 -5.20
C ASP A 2 17.02 -28.75 -5.72
N THR A 3 15.99 -28.58 -6.53
CA THR A 3 15.62 -27.28 -7.08
C THR A 3 14.91 -26.53 -5.96
N ASP A 4 15.62 -25.57 -5.37
CA ASP A 4 15.12 -24.64 -4.35
C ASP A 4 13.94 -23.81 -4.91
N GLU A 5 12.73 -24.35 -4.85
CA GLU A 5 11.46 -23.67 -5.17
C GLU A 5 11.05 -22.70 -4.05
N ARG A 6 11.99 -21.88 -3.58
CA ARG A 6 11.66 -20.82 -2.61
C ARG A 6 10.93 -19.70 -3.36
N PRO A 7 9.73 -19.30 -2.92
CA PRO A 7 9.02 -18.19 -3.54
C PRO A 7 9.92 -16.96 -3.52
N ALA A 8 9.98 -16.25 -4.65
CA ALA A 8 10.77 -15.03 -4.77
C ALA A 8 10.36 -14.05 -3.65
N TYR A 9 11.34 -13.59 -2.88
CA TYR A 9 11.13 -12.55 -1.87
C TYR A 9 10.63 -11.29 -2.58
N VAL A 10 9.34 -11.00 -2.41
CA VAL A 10 8.77 -9.71 -2.79
C VAL A 10 9.02 -8.78 -1.60
N PRO A 11 9.89 -7.77 -1.72
CA PRO A 11 10.04 -6.80 -0.65
C PRO A 11 8.67 -6.18 -0.39
N PRO A 12 8.30 -5.89 0.87
CA PRO A 12 7.11 -5.13 1.14
C PRO A 12 7.25 -3.84 0.34
N VAL A 13 6.39 -3.66 -0.66
CA VAL A 13 6.19 -2.37 -1.26
C VAL A 13 5.81 -1.47 -0.09
N GLU A 14 6.63 -0.46 0.20
CA GLU A 14 6.23 0.65 1.05
C GLU A 14 5.12 1.36 0.29
N THR A 15 3.94 0.76 0.32
CA THR A 15 2.74 1.37 -0.22
C THR A 15 2.52 2.58 0.65
N TYR A 16 2.51 3.76 0.03
CA TYR A 16 2.01 4.97 0.64
C TYR A 16 0.58 4.69 1.09
N GLN A 17 0.46 4.28 2.35
CA GLN A 17 -0.79 4.03 3.04
C GLN A 17 -0.96 5.16 4.02
N CYS A 18 -2.00 5.97 3.80
CA CYS A 18 -2.39 7.00 4.73
C CYS A 18 -2.73 6.35 6.08
N CYS A 19 -2.18 6.88 7.18
CA CYS A 19 -2.50 6.39 8.53
C CYS A 19 -3.99 6.46 8.88
N HIS A 20 -4.75 7.33 8.20
CA HIS A 20 -6.16 7.58 8.46
C HIS A 20 -7.10 6.69 7.65
N CYS A 21 -6.87 6.52 6.34
CA CYS A 21 -7.74 5.67 5.50
C CYS A 21 -7.16 4.28 5.20
N GLY A 22 -5.88 4.02 5.52
CA GLY A 22 -5.21 2.73 5.27
C GLY A 22 -4.93 2.43 3.79
N GLY A 23 -5.19 3.38 2.89
CA GLY A 23 -5.03 3.22 1.44
C GLY A 23 -4.18 4.32 0.81
N GLY A 24 -4.12 4.32 -0.51
CA GLY A 24 -3.38 5.31 -1.33
C GLY A 24 -4.02 6.70 -1.38
N GLY A 25 -4.81 7.06 -0.37
CA GLY A 25 -5.45 8.36 -0.26
C GLY A 25 -6.82 8.50 -0.91
N LEU A 26 -7.46 7.40 -1.30
CA LEU A 26 -8.88 7.39 -1.60
C LEU A 26 -9.63 6.67 -0.48
N ASP A 27 -10.82 7.15 -0.15
CA ASP A 27 -11.75 6.48 0.75
C ASP A 27 -12.47 5.31 0.03
N SER A 28 -13.37 4.62 0.75
CA SER A 28 -14.15 3.52 0.19
C SER A 28 -15.14 3.92 -0.92
N HIS A 29 -15.44 5.21 -1.05
CA HIS A 29 -16.31 5.78 -2.07
C HIS A 29 -15.51 6.31 -3.28
N GLY A 30 -14.17 6.24 -3.23
CA GLY A 30 -13.29 6.76 -4.26
C GLY A 30 -13.07 8.27 -4.17
N GLU A 31 -13.46 8.89 -3.05
CA GLU A 31 -13.21 10.30 -2.79
C GLU A 31 -11.81 10.49 -2.21
N THR A 32 -11.22 11.65 -2.48
CA THR A 32 -9.93 12.03 -1.92
C THR A 32 -10.01 12.08 -0.40
N CYS A 33 -9.17 11.28 0.27
CA CYS A 33 -9.07 11.31 1.71
C CYS A 33 -8.51 12.67 2.15
N GLU A 34 -9.28 13.41 2.96
CA GLU A 34 -8.93 14.75 3.46
C GLU A 34 -7.67 14.74 4.35
N HIS A 35 -7.35 13.59 4.95
CA HIS A 35 -6.21 13.47 5.87
C HIS A 35 -4.86 13.36 5.17
N CYS A 36 -4.84 12.87 3.93
CA CYS A 36 -3.61 12.76 3.13
C CYS A 36 -3.72 13.45 1.77
N GLU A 37 -4.80 14.20 1.54
CA GLU A 37 -5.10 14.93 0.30
C GLU A 37 -4.98 14.06 -0.98
N GLY A 38 -5.25 12.76 -0.87
CA GLY A 38 -5.09 11.83 -2.01
C GLY A 38 -3.66 11.41 -2.32
N LEU A 39 -2.69 11.85 -1.52
CA LEU A 39 -1.28 11.55 -1.73
C LEU A 39 -0.88 10.19 -1.13
N GLY A 40 -1.69 9.65 -0.20
CA GLY A 40 -1.42 8.36 0.44
C GLY A 40 -0.29 8.40 1.46
N PHE A 41 0.25 9.58 1.78
CA PHE A 41 1.23 9.75 2.85
C PHE A 41 0.51 10.06 4.17
N CYS A 42 1.04 9.48 5.24
CA CYS A 42 0.95 10.06 6.58
C CYS A 42 2.04 11.13 6.68
#